data_AF-A0A2E3ER78-F1
#
_entry.id   AF-A0A2E3ER78-F1
#
_cell.length_a   1.000
_cell.length_b   1.000
_cell.length_c   1.000
_cell.angle_alpha   90.00
_cell.angle_beta   90.00
_cell.angle_gamma   90.00
#
_symmetry.space_group_name_H-M   'P 1'
#
loop_
_entity.id
_entity.type
_entity.pdbx_description
1 polymer ?
#
loop_
_entity_poly.entity_id
_entity_poly.type
_entity_poly.pdbx_seq_one_letter_code
_entity_poly.pdbx_strand_id
1 'polypeptide(L)'
;MPPSARGALTALIRRHGAWLMAAGAGLGILLPDLAAAANPALLPLSCLTMFLALLRVEPTAFIAVLRRPGLGIVVIFWILLACPVLVWCLGRLVLPADDVFLRAMTLIAATPGMMSAAAYGVLLGTDVALLTLVGLPTNILAPVILPAVALLLAAGRRSTRR
;
A
#
# COMPACT_ATOMS: atom_id res chain seq x y z
N MET A 1 12.81 29.71 -20.37
CA MET A 1 12.82 28.56 -21.28
C MET A 1 11.47 27.85 -21.17
N PRO A 2 10.69 27.67 -22.26
CA PRO A 2 9.41 26.98 -22.19
C PRO A 2 9.63 25.52 -21.78
N PRO A 3 8.77 24.94 -20.92
CA PRO A 3 8.90 23.53 -20.53
C PRO A 3 8.78 22.66 -21.79
N SER A 4 9.74 21.76 -21.97
CA SER A 4 9.68 20.76 -23.05
C SER A 4 8.35 20.01 -22.98
N ALA A 5 7.80 19.57 -24.13
CA ALA A 5 6.49 18.88 -24.19
C ALA A 5 6.39 17.70 -23.21
N ARG A 6 7.52 17.03 -22.93
CA ARG A 6 7.66 15.99 -21.91
C ARG A 6 7.48 16.52 -20.49
N GLY A 7 8.05 17.68 -20.17
CA GLY A 7 7.87 18.37 -18.89
C GLY A 7 6.42 18.79 -18.65
N ALA A 8 5.74 19.32 -19.67
CA ALA A 8 4.32 19.68 -19.59
C ALA A 8 3.42 18.45 -19.34
N LEU A 9 3.66 17.35 -20.05
CA LEU A 9 2.94 16.08 -19.84
C LEU A 9 3.10 15.54 -18.41
N THR A 10 4.32 15.52 -17.88
CA THR A 10 4.54 15.04 -16.50
C THR A 10 3.91 15.95 -15.44
N ALA A 11 3.82 17.26 -15.70
CA ALA A 11 3.13 18.20 -14.84
C ALA A 11 1.61 18.01 -14.89
N LEU A 12 1.06 17.76 -16.08
CA LEU A 12 -0.37 17.50 -16.28
C LEU A 12 -0.80 16.20 -15.58
N ILE A 13 0.00 15.14 -15.72
CA ILE A 13 -0.22 13.84 -15.06
C ILE A 13 -0.14 13.99 -13.54
N ARG A 14 0.85 14.74 -13.01
CA ARG A 14 0.93 15.02 -11.57
C ARG A 14 -0.31 15.76 -11.05
N ARG A 15 -0.83 16.71 -11.82
CA ARG A 15 -1.98 17.53 -11.43
C ARG A 15 -3.32 16.77 -11.50
N HIS A 16 -3.46 15.82 -12.42
CA HIS A 16 -4.70 15.05 -12.62
C HIS A 16 -4.60 13.58 -12.20
N GLY A 17 -3.54 13.18 -11.49
CA GLY A 17 -3.28 11.78 -11.14
C GLY A 17 -4.44 11.09 -10.42
N ALA A 18 -5.10 11.79 -9.49
CA ALA A 18 -6.28 11.25 -8.78
C ALA A 18 -7.47 11.01 -9.72
N TRP A 19 -7.70 11.92 -10.67
CA TRP A 19 -8.78 11.77 -11.65
C TRP A 19 -8.47 10.65 -12.65
N LEU A 20 -7.20 10.51 -13.04
CA LEU A 20 -6.75 9.42 -13.92
C LEU A 20 -6.93 8.04 -13.25
N MET A 21 -6.63 7.96 -11.95
CA MET A 21 -6.88 6.74 -11.15
C MET A 21 -8.38 6.44 -11.04
N ALA A 22 -9.20 7.45 -10.76
CA ALA A 22 -10.66 7.29 -10.69
C ALA A 22 -11.26 6.86 -12.02
N ALA A 23 -10.83 7.47 -13.13
CA ALA A 23 -11.24 7.10 -14.48
C ALA A 23 -10.79 5.67 -14.84
N GLY A 24 -9.57 5.28 -14.46
CA GLY A 24 -9.06 3.92 -14.66
C GLY A 24 -9.85 2.87 -13.88
N ALA A 25 -10.17 3.14 -12.61
CA ALA A 25 -11.02 2.26 -11.80
C ALA A 25 -12.45 2.17 -12.39
N GLY A 26 -13.03 3.30 -12.80
CA GLY A 26 -14.34 3.34 -13.45
C GLY A 26 -14.37 2.55 -14.76
N LEU A 27 -13.34 2.68 -15.60
CA LEU A 27 -13.19 1.90 -16.83
C LEU A 27 -13.06 0.40 -16.54
N GLY A 28 -12.31 0.00 -15.50
CA GLY A 28 -12.18 -1.40 -15.11
C GLY A 28 -13.51 -2.03 -14.65
N ILE A 29 -14.40 -1.23 -14.06
CA ILE A 29 -15.74 -1.67 -13.65
C ILE A 29 -16.69 -1.76 -14.86
N LEU A 30 -16.60 -0.79 -15.78
CA LEU A 30 -17.48 -0.72 -16.95
C LEU A 30 -17.10 -1.71 -18.06
N LEU A 31 -15.81 -2.08 -18.18
CA LEU A 31 -15.30 -3.04 -19.16
C LEU A 31 -14.48 -4.15 -18.48
N PRO A 32 -15.13 -5.20 -17.95
CA PRO A 32 -14.44 -6.29 -17.25
C PRO A 32 -13.49 -7.10 -18.14
N ASP A 33 -13.80 -7.24 -19.45
CA ASP A 33 -12.92 -7.94 -20.40
C ASP A 33 -11.59 -7.20 -20.60
N LEU A 34 -11.61 -5.86 -20.55
CA LEU A 34 -10.40 -5.05 -20.61
C LEU A 34 -9.57 -5.21 -19.34
N ALA A 35 -10.23 -5.30 -18.18
CA ALA A 35 -9.57 -5.60 -16.90
C ALA A 35 -8.94 -7.00 -16.90
N ALA A 36 -9.61 -7.99 -17.50
CA ALA A 36 -9.08 -9.34 -17.65
C ALA A 36 -7.85 -9.38 -18.58
N ALA A 37 -7.88 -8.65 -19.69
CA ALA A 37 -6.73 -8.52 -20.60
C ALA A 37 -5.55 -7.77 -19.97
N ALA A 38 -5.80 -6.81 -19.07
CA ALA A 38 -4.76 -6.08 -18.34
C ALA A 38 -4.19 -6.86 -17.14
N ASN A 39 -4.92 -7.86 -16.63
CA ASN A 39 -4.51 -8.69 -15.49
C ASN A 39 -3.07 -9.28 -15.61
N PRO A 40 -2.67 -9.92 -16.72
CA PRO A 40 -1.29 -10.43 -16.86
C PRO A 40 -0.23 -9.33 -16.83
N ALA A 41 -0.58 -8.08 -17.19
CA ALA A 41 0.33 -6.95 -17.12
C ALA A 41 0.43 -6.34 -15.70
N LEU A 42 -0.48 -6.67 -14.78
CA LEU A 42 -0.45 -6.15 -13.40
C LEU A 42 0.80 -6.58 -12.65
N LEU A 43 1.19 -7.85 -12.77
CA LEU A 43 2.38 -8.37 -12.11
C LEU A 43 3.66 -7.67 -12.59
N PRO A 44 3.98 -7.61 -13.91
CA PRO A 44 5.19 -6.94 -14.37
C PRO A 44 5.17 -5.43 -14.09
N LEU A 45 4.02 -4.76 -14.17
CA LEU A 45 3.91 -3.34 -13.80
C LEU A 45 4.15 -3.11 -12.30
N SER A 46 3.64 -4.00 -11.44
CA SER A 46 3.89 -3.96 -10.00
C SER A 46 5.37 -4.21 -9.69
N CYS A 47 6.00 -5.18 -10.35
CA CYS A 47 7.44 -5.43 -10.23
C CYS A 47 8.26 -4.22 -10.71
N LEU A 48 7.89 -3.60 -11.83
CA LEU A 48 8.57 -2.42 -12.35
C LEU A 48 8.43 -1.22 -11.40
N THR A 49 7.24 -0.98 -10.86
CA THR A 49 7.03 0.10 -9.90
C THR A 49 7.77 -0.13 -8.59
N MET A 50 7.83 -1.36 -8.09
CA MET A 50 8.71 -1.73 -6.97
C MET A 50 10.18 -1.53 -7.30
N PHE A 51 10.63 -1.96 -8.49
CA PHE A 51 12.01 -1.80 -8.92
C PHE A 51 12.41 -0.32 -8.98
N LEU A 52 11.56 0.52 -9.55
CA LEU A 52 11.74 1.97 -9.58
C LEU A 52 11.70 2.58 -8.18
N ALA A 53 10.85 2.07 -7.28
CA ALA A 53 10.81 2.49 -5.88
C ALA A 53 12.12 2.14 -5.15
N LEU A 54 12.67 0.95 -5.39
CA LEU A 54 13.96 0.51 -4.84
C LEU A 54 15.13 1.39 -5.34
N LEU A 55 15.12 1.78 -6.62
CA LEU A 55 16.11 2.70 -7.18
C LEU A 55 16.12 4.08 -6.50
N ARG A 56 14.99 4.47 -5.89
CA ARG A 56 14.80 5.76 -5.23
C ARG A 56 15.14 5.72 -3.74
N VAL A 57 15.50 4.56 -3.18
CA VAL A 57 15.83 4.43 -1.77
C VAL A 57 17.20 5.04 -1.50
N GLU A 58 17.21 6.16 -0.79
CA GLU A 58 18.42 6.87 -0.41
C GLU A 58 19.01 6.26 0.89
N PRO A 59 20.31 5.90 0.95
CA PRO A 59 20.93 5.30 2.13
C PRO A 59 20.83 6.16 3.41
N THR A 60 20.71 7.47 3.23
CA THR A 60 20.50 8.46 4.31
C THR A 60 19.20 8.22 5.07
N ALA A 61 18.14 7.75 4.39
CA ALA A 61 16.88 7.40 5.03
C ALA A 61 17.01 6.14 5.92
N PHE A 62 17.89 5.21 5.54
CA PHE A 62 18.20 4.02 6.35
C PHE A 62 18.96 4.38 7.64
N ILE A 63 19.84 5.39 7.58
CA ILE A 63 20.58 5.88 8.76
C ILE A 63 19.66 6.67 9.70
N ALA A 64 18.70 7.41 9.15
CA ALA A 64 17.70 8.13 9.95
C ALA A 64 16.83 7.18 10.79
N VAL A 65 16.52 5.99 10.27
CA VAL A 65 15.78 4.92 10.98
C VAL A 65 16.48 4.54 12.29
N LEU A 66 17.81 4.49 12.25
CA LEU A 66 18.63 4.05 13.38
C LEU A 66 18.69 5.07 14.53
N ARG A 67 18.40 6.35 14.26
CA ARG A 67 18.55 7.43 15.27
C ARG A 67 17.41 7.48 16.29
N ARG A 68 16.22 6.95 16.00
CA ARG A 68 15.06 6.92 16.93
C ARG A 68 14.16 5.67 16.71
N PRO A 69 14.60 4.47 17.14
CA PRO A 69 13.91 3.21 16.83
C PRO A 69 12.55 3.06 17.53
N GLY A 70 12.36 3.64 18.73
CA GLY A 70 11.17 3.38 19.55
C GLY A 70 9.84 3.78 18.88
N LEU A 71 9.74 5.02 18.41
CA LEU A 71 8.51 5.51 17.76
C LEU A 71 8.26 4.82 16.42
N GLY A 72 9.33 4.52 15.65
CA GLY A 72 9.22 3.78 14.39
C GLY A 72 8.61 2.40 14.61
N ILE A 73 9.08 1.64 15.60
CA ILE A 73 8.58 0.29 15.90
C ILE A 73 7.09 0.32 16.27
N VAL A 74 6.65 1.28 17.09
CA VAL A 74 5.24 1.40 17.48
C VAL A 74 4.35 1.66 16.27
N VAL A 75 4.75 2.57 15.38
CA VAL A 75 3.96 2.89 14.18
C VAL A 75 3.98 1.73 13.18
N ILE A 76 5.12 1.07 13.01
CA ILE A 76 5.25 -0.15 12.18
C ILE A 76 4.31 -1.24 12.70
N PHE A 77 4.32 -1.50 14.01
CA PHE A 77 3.43 -2.46 14.65
C PHE A 77 1.95 -2.07 14.47
N TRP A 78 1.64 -0.79 14.62
CA TRP A 78 0.28 -0.29 14.44
C TRP A 78 -0.23 -0.50 13.01
N ILE A 79 0.57 -0.13 12.00
CA ILE A 79 0.18 -0.24 10.59
C ILE A 79 0.10 -1.69 10.14
N LEU A 80 1.10 -2.50 10.48
CA LEU A 80 1.23 -3.85 9.95
C LEU A 80 0.45 -4.92 10.73
N LEU A 81 0.13 -4.66 12.00
CA LEU A 81 -0.54 -5.62 12.86
C LEU A 81 -1.85 -5.09 13.42
N ALA A 82 -1.86 -3.92 14.05
CA ALA A 82 -3.07 -3.41 14.69
C ALA A 82 -4.17 -3.10 13.68
N CYS A 83 -3.86 -2.39 12.58
CA CYS A 83 -4.82 -2.06 11.53
C CYS A 83 -5.49 -3.28 10.89
N PRO A 84 -4.78 -4.29 10.36
CA PRO A 84 -5.42 -5.45 9.74
C PRO A 84 -6.21 -6.29 10.76
N VAL A 85 -5.74 -6.40 12.02
CA VAL A 85 -6.48 -7.10 13.08
C VAL A 85 -7.77 -6.35 13.43
N LEU A 86 -7.72 -5.01 13.55
CA LEU A 86 -8.91 -4.19 13.80
C LEU A 86 -9.93 -4.32 12.68
N VAL A 87 -9.49 -4.23 11.42
CA VAL A 87 -10.37 -4.38 10.25
C VAL A 87 -11.02 -5.77 10.21
N TRP A 88 -10.27 -6.81 10.54
CA TRP A 88 -10.81 -8.17 10.60
C TRP A 88 -11.80 -8.36 11.76
N CYS A 89 -11.46 -7.89 12.97
CA CYS A 89 -12.32 -7.99 14.16
C CYS A 89 -13.62 -7.20 13.97
N LEU A 90 -13.54 -5.95 13.53
CA LEU A 90 -14.71 -5.10 13.29
C LEU A 90 -15.52 -5.62 12.10
N GLY A 91 -14.85 -6.05 11.03
CA GLY A 91 -15.51 -6.61 9.87
C GLY A 91 -16.29 -7.89 10.18
N ARG A 92 -15.80 -8.73 11.11
CA ARG A 92 -16.54 -9.91 11.60
C ARG A 92 -17.83 -9.60 12.37
N LEU A 93 -18.01 -8.37 12.86
CA LEU A 93 -19.26 -7.97 13.52
C LEU A 93 -20.40 -7.79 12.50
N VAL A 94 -20.06 -7.55 11.23
CA VAL A 94 -21.01 -7.17 10.18
C VAL A 94 -21.04 -8.20 9.05
N LEU A 95 -19.91 -8.83 8.74
CA LEU A 95 -19.76 -9.80 7.65
C LEU A 95 -19.38 -11.20 8.17
N PRO A 96 -19.85 -12.28 7.52
CA PRO A 96 -19.40 -13.64 7.80
C PRO A 96 -17.88 -13.78 7.67
N ALA A 97 -17.27 -14.64 8.49
CA ALA A 97 -15.83 -14.90 8.50
C ALA A 97 -15.27 -15.39 7.15
N ASP A 98 -16.13 -15.99 6.32
CA ASP A 98 -15.77 -16.58 5.04
C ASP A 98 -15.97 -15.64 3.85
N ASP A 99 -16.47 -14.42 4.10
CA ASP A 99 -16.78 -13.46 3.06
C ASP A 99 -15.52 -13.01 2.29
N VAL A 100 -15.63 -12.98 0.97
CA VAL A 100 -14.58 -12.52 0.05
C VAL A 100 -14.27 -11.04 0.29
N PHE A 101 -15.29 -10.23 0.60
CA PHE A 101 -15.12 -8.81 0.84
C PHE A 101 -14.33 -8.53 2.12
N LEU A 102 -14.65 -9.25 3.21
CA LEU A 102 -13.89 -9.15 4.47
C LEU A 102 -12.40 -9.49 4.27
N ARG A 103 -12.10 -10.51 3.46
CA ARG A 103 -10.72 -10.88 3.13
C ARG A 103 -10.03 -9.83 2.30
N ALA A 104 -10.70 -9.30 1.27
CA ALA A 104 -10.16 -8.23 0.45
C ALA A 104 -9.85 -6.99 1.30
N MET A 105 -10.77 -6.57 2.17
CA MET A 105 -10.57 -5.47 3.10
C MET A 105 -9.40 -5.72 4.05
N THR A 106 -9.28 -6.91 4.60
CA THR A 106 -8.18 -7.26 5.52
C THR A 106 -6.83 -7.27 4.80
N LEU A 107 -6.78 -7.78 3.56
CA LEU A 107 -5.57 -7.75 2.73
C LEU A 107 -5.17 -6.32 2.35
N ILE A 108 -6.14 -5.46 2.03
CA ILE A 108 -5.90 -4.04 1.80
C ILE A 108 -5.37 -3.39 3.08
N ALA A 109 -5.94 -3.68 4.24
CA ALA A 109 -5.48 -3.14 5.52
C ALA A 109 -4.07 -3.62 5.91
N ALA A 110 -3.64 -4.78 5.41
CA ALA A 110 -2.30 -5.32 5.61
C ALA A 110 -1.26 -4.79 4.60
N THR A 111 -1.65 -3.91 3.66
CA THR A 111 -0.69 -3.31 2.73
C THR A 111 0.30 -2.41 3.46
N PRO A 112 1.56 -2.34 2.98
CA PRO A 112 2.58 -1.52 3.60
C PRO A 112 2.26 -0.02 3.52
N GLY A 113 2.97 0.75 4.34
CA GLY A 113 2.80 2.21 4.41
C GLY A 113 2.96 2.87 3.03
N MET A 114 1.97 3.70 2.67
CA MET A 114 1.96 4.43 1.41
C MET A 114 2.97 5.58 1.46
N MET A 115 3.85 5.70 0.44
CA MET A 115 4.80 6.83 0.35
C MET A 115 4.11 8.20 0.35
N SER A 116 2.86 8.30 -0.11
CA SER A 116 2.08 9.54 -0.08
C SER A 116 1.79 10.06 1.32
N ALA A 117 1.81 9.20 2.35
CA ALA A 117 1.61 9.59 3.73
C ALA A 117 2.69 10.58 4.21
N ALA A 118 3.91 10.50 3.65
CA ALA A 118 4.98 11.45 3.94
C ALA A 118 4.62 12.88 3.48
N ALA A 119 4.04 13.02 2.30
CA ALA A 119 3.59 14.31 1.77
C ALA A 119 2.44 14.91 2.58
N TYR A 120 1.51 14.07 3.05
CA TYR A 120 0.44 14.50 3.94
C TYR A 120 0.96 14.89 5.34
N GLY A 121 1.95 14.18 5.87
CA GLY A 121 2.53 14.55 7.16
C GLY A 121 3.28 15.88 7.11
N VAL A 122 3.91 16.24 5.99
CA VAL A 122 4.45 17.61 5.79
C VAL A 122 3.36 18.67 5.93
N LEU A 123 2.18 18.43 5.34
CA LEU A 123 1.04 19.37 5.42
C LEU A 123 0.50 19.49 6.86
N LEU A 124 0.59 18.43 7.65
CA LEU A 124 0.15 18.38 9.05
C LEU A 124 1.23 18.86 10.04
N GLY A 125 2.43 19.22 9.56
CA GLY A 125 3.56 19.62 10.41
C GLY A 125 4.25 18.45 11.12
N THR A 126 4.00 17.22 10.67
CA THR A 126 4.57 15.99 11.23
C THR A 126 5.99 15.77 10.71
N ASP A 127 6.86 15.21 11.56
CA ASP A 127 8.25 14.92 11.25
C ASP A 127 8.38 13.98 10.02
N VAL A 128 8.92 14.53 8.93
CA VAL A 128 9.14 13.85 7.66
C VAL A 128 10.11 12.69 7.83
N ALA A 129 11.11 12.82 8.72
CA ALA A 129 12.09 11.77 8.97
C ALA A 129 11.41 10.53 9.56
N LEU A 130 10.40 10.72 10.42
CA LEU A 130 9.56 9.66 10.99
C LEU A 130 8.72 8.94 9.92
N LEU A 131 8.20 9.67 8.93
CA LEU A 131 7.38 9.08 7.85
C LEU A 131 8.23 8.25 6.88
N THR A 132 9.45 8.69 6.56
CA THR A 132 10.41 7.90 5.77
C THR A 132 10.92 6.70 6.59
N LEU A 133 11.15 6.89 7.89
CA LEU A 133 11.53 5.86 8.86
C LEU A 133 10.46 4.77 8.99
N VAL A 134 9.18 5.06 8.79
CA VAL A 134 8.11 4.04 8.85
C VAL A 134 7.83 3.45 7.46
N GLY A 135 7.80 4.27 6.41
CA GLY A 135 7.46 3.83 5.06
C GLY A 135 8.45 2.83 4.48
N LEU A 136 9.76 3.02 4.70
CA LEU A 136 10.79 2.11 4.20
C LEU A 136 10.73 0.71 4.84
N PRO A 137 10.81 0.55 6.18
CA PRO A 137 10.77 -0.76 6.79
C PRO A 137 9.43 -1.46 6.57
N THR A 138 8.29 -0.74 6.59
CA THR A 138 7.01 -1.40 6.28
C THR A 138 6.98 -1.97 4.85
N ASN A 139 7.59 -1.29 3.86
CA ASN A 139 7.74 -1.83 2.51
C ASN A 139 8.72 -3.01 2.42
N ILE A 140 9.80 -3.00 3.21
CA ILE A 140 10.74 -4.14 3.30
C ILE A 140 10.08 -5.36 3.95
N LEU A 141 9.23 -5.13 4.97
CA LEU A 141 8.49 -6.16 5.68
C LEU A 141 7.24 -6.65 4.93
N ALA A 142 6.72 -5.87 3.98
CA ALA A 142 5.55 -6.19 3.16
C ALA A 142 5.58 -7.60 2.52
N PRO A 143 6.66 -8.03 1.83
CA PRO A 143 6.73 -9.36 1.22
C PRO A 143 6.65 -10.51 2.22
N VAL A 144 6.90 -10.26 3.51
CA VAL A 144 6.77 -11.27 4.58
C VAL A 144 5.39 -11.20 5.24
N ILE A 145 4.88 -9.99 5.47
CA ILE A 145 3.65 -9.78 6.24
C ILE A 145 2.39 -10.09 5.40
N LEU A 146 2.35 -9.70 4.13
CA LEU A 146 1.23 -10.01 3.24
C LEU A 146 0.94 -11.52 3.13
N PRO A 147 1.93 -12.40 2.84
CA PRO A 147 1.67 -13.84 2.83
C PRO A 147 1.36 -14.40 4.22
N ALA A 148 1.96 -13.87 5.29
CA ALA A 148 1.63 -14.30 6.66
C ALA A 148 0.16 -14.00 7.01
N VAL A 149 -0.34 -12.80 6.69
CA VAL A 149 -1.75 -12.42 6.89
C VAL A 149 -2.66 -13.26 5.99
N ALA A 150 -2.28 -13.50 4.74
CA ALA A 150 -3.04 -14.36 3.83
C ALA A 150 -3.14 -15.81 4.36
N LEU A 151 -2.06 -16.36 4.92
CA LEU A 151 -2.04 -17.68 5.56
C LEU A 151 -2.92 -17.73 6.81
N LEU A 152 -2.90 -16.69 7.66
CA LEU A 152 -3.76 -16.62 8.84
C LEU A 152 -5.25 -16.58 8.46
N LEU A 153 -5.61 -15.79 7.43
CA LEU A 153 -6.96 -15.74 6.89
C LEU A 153 -7.38 -17.07 6.24
N ALA A 154 -6.46 -17.75 5.56
CA ALA A 154 -6.69 -19.06 4.95
C ALA A 154 -6.79 -20.19 6.00
N ALA A 155 -6.01 -20.14 7.07
CA ALA A 155 -6.05 -21.09 8.19
C ALA A 155 -7.38 -21.04 8.92
N GLY A 156 -7.96 -19.85 9.11
CA GLY A 156 -9.31 -19.68 9.66
C GLY A 156 -10.39 -20.45 8.89
N ARG A 157 -10.22 -20.63 7.57
CA ARG A 157 -11.14 -21.37 6.69
C ARG A 157 -11.11 -22.88 6.87
N ARG A 158 -10.01 -23.45 7.42
CA ARG A 158 -9.92 -24.90 7.69
C ARG A 158 -10.62 -25.30 8.99
N SER A 159 -10.81 -24.37 9.92
CA SER A 159 -11.45 -24.61 11.21
C SER A 159 -12.97 -24.75 11.08
N THR A 160 -13.61 -23.94 10.23
CA THR A 160 -15.08 -23.94 10.00
C THR A 160 -15.61 -25.10 9.15
N ARG A 161 -14.73 -25.99 8.66
CA ARG A 161 -15.10 -27.17 7.86
C ARG A 161 -15.06 -28.48 8.65
N ARG A 162 -14.92 -28.43 9.98
CA ARG A 162 -15.03 -29.60 10.87
C ARG A 162 -16.31 -29.58 11.66
#